data_AF-A0A927X651-F1
#
_entry.id   AF-A0A927X651-F1
#
_cell.length_a   1.000
_cell.length_b   1.000
_cell.length_c   1.000
_cell.angle_alpha   90.00
_cell.angle_beta   90.00
_cell.angle_gamma   90.00
#
_symmetry.space_group_name_H-M   'P 1'
#
loop_
_entity.id
_entity.type
_entity.pdbx_description
1 polymer ?
#
loop_
_entity_poly.entity_id
_entity_poly.type
_entity_poly.pdbx_seq_one_letter_code
_entity_poly.pdbx_strand_id
1 'polypeptide(L)'
;MLRKQSKRYRLERNKKSFRNMKVDYYRYVKDFYLEDGLAYISCNVRSYHDIIDIYSVDGYEWLNESFARFIETNAEYIPVEYPIVLEICGREFTQQQKAVINETIHDYYELKLGDKQIDLQNNTSQIITFLAIGVVFTLIMMALQIWKADSFVNEMIVILVWFFIWELCGLIFFDRNDLKEDKMAAAQLASITVRYKVQFTDTTVTEKEKERIYESIEEQA
;
A
#
# COMPACT_ATOMS: atom_id res chain seq x y z
N MET A 1 26.80 -9.54 45.25
CA MET A 1 26.88 -10.20 43.92
C MET A 1 25.55 -10.83 43.44
N LEU A 2 24.69 -11.37 44.31
CA LEU A 2 23.42 -12.05 43.95
C LEU A 2 22.41 -11.20 43.14
N ARG A 3 22.32 -9.88 43.38
CA ARG A 3 21.38 -8.97 42.68
C ARG A 3 21.69 -8.77 41.17
N LYS A 4 22.94 -8.94 40.75
CA LYS A 4 23.35 -8.83 39.32
C LYS A 4 23.00 -10.10 38.53
N GLN A 5 23.08 -11.27 39.18
CA GLN A 5 22.74 -12.55 38.55
C GLN A 5 21.23 -12.69 38.31
N SER A 6 20.37 -12.23 39.23
CA SER A 6 18.91 -12.28 39.03
C SER A 6 18.41 -11.33 37.92
N LYS A 7 19.05 -10.16 37.75
CA LYS A 7 18.79 -9.25 36.62
C LYS A 7 19.16 -9.88 35.28
N ARG A 8 20.34 -10.51 35.19
CA ARG A 8 20.78 -11.23 33.98
C ARG A 8 19.84 -12.38 33.62
N TYR A 9 19.40 -13.16 34.61
CA TYR A 9 18.47 -14.25 34.40
C TYR A 9 17.09 -13.78 33.90
N ARG A 10 16.56 -12.68 34.46
CA ARG A 10 15.32 -12.04 33.97
C ARG A 10 15.45 -11.54 32.53
N LEU A 11 16.56 -10.91 32.19
CA LEU A 11 16.86 -10.43 30.83
C LEU A 11 16.91 -11.58 29.81
N GLU A 12 17.60 -12.67 30.12
CA GLU A 12 17.69 -13.83 29.21
C GLU A 12 16.34 -14.57 29.07
N ARG A 13 15.56 -14.65 30.15
CA ARG A 13 14.18 -15.18 30.09
C ARG A 13 13.27 -14.30 29.23
N ASN A 14 13.35 -12.99 29.38
CA ASN A 14 12.57 -12.06 28.57
C ASN A 14 12.99 -12.11 27.10
N LYS A 15 14.29 -12.13 26.78
CA LYS A 15 14.78 -12.33 25.40
C LYS A 15 14.25 -13.62 24.78
N LYS A 16 14.27 -14.73 25.52
CA LYS A 16 13.73 -16.01 25.04
C LYS A 16 12.21 -15.94 24.85
N SER A 17 11.50 -15.24 25.73
CA SER A 17 10.06 -15.00 25.61
C SER A 17 9.71 -14.16 24.39
N PHE A 18 10.44 -13.06 24.13
CA PHE A 18 10.22 -12.20 22.97
C PHE A 18 10.55 -12.92 21.66
N ARG A 19 11.65 -13.69 21.63
CA ARG A 19 12.04 -14.47 20.44
C ARG A 19 11.03 -15.55 20.05
N ASN A 20 10.30 -16.08 21.03
CA ASN A 20 9.33 -17.15 20.82
C ASN A 20 7.88 -16.64 20.78
N MET A 21 7.67 -15.33 20.94
CA MET A 21 6.35 -14.72 20.86
C MET A 21 5.90 -14.74 19.41
N LYS A 22 4.90 -15.57 19.11
CA LYS A 22 4.21 -15.57 17.83
C LYS A 22 2.98 -14.71 17.99
N VAL A 23 2.98 -13.56 17.33
CA VAL A 23 1.79 -12.71 17.25
C VAL A 23 0.94 -13.24 16.11
N ASP A 24 -0.29 -13.63 16.42
CA ASP A 24 -1.28 -13.99 15.40
C ASP A 24 -1.86 -12.70 14.82
N TYR A 25 -1.11 -12.12 13.88
CA TYR A 25 -1.42 -10.84 13.27
C TYR A 25 -2.84 -10.81 12.69
N TYR A 26 -3.23 -11.89 12.01
CA TYR A 26 -4.55 -11.99 11.39
C TYR A 26 -5.69 -11.96 12.41
N ARG A 27 -5.49 -12.59 13.58
CA ARG A 27 -6.45 -12.49 14.68
C ARG A 27 -6.56 -11.06 15.22
N TYR A 28 -5.46 -10.36 15.40
CA TYR A 28 -5.48 -8.97 15.87
C TYR A 28 -6.17 -8.05 14.86
N VAL A 29 -5.84 -8.15 13.58
CA VAL A 29 -6.51 -7.34 12.55
C VAL A 29 -8.00 -7.64 12.50
N LYS A 30 -8.38 -8.92 12.61
CA LYS A 30 -9.79 -9.32 12.62
C LYS A 30 -10.55 -8.76 13.81
N ASP A 31 -9.96 -8.81 15.00
CA ASP A 31 -10.62 -8.36 16.23
C ASP A 31 -10.71 -6.81 16.32
N PHE A 32 -9.85 -6.06 15.61
CA PHE A 32 -9.78 -4.59 15.70
C PHE A 32 -10.38 -3.83 14.52
N TYR A 33 -10.34 -4.41 13.32
CA TYR A 33 -10.73 -3.70 12.09
C TYR A 33 -11.83 -4.40 11.32
N LEU A 34 -11.97 -5.73 11.42
CA LEU A 34 -12.88 -6.49 10.55
C LEU A 34 -14.19 -6.83 11.25
N GLU A 35 -15.28 -6.26 10.75
CA GLU A 35 -16.63 -6.72 11.06
C GLU A 35 -17.28 -7.23 9.78
N ASP A 36 -17.67 -8.51 9.78
CA ASP A 36 -18.45 -9.15 8.71
C ASP A 36 -17.90 -8.98 7.28
N GLY A 37 -16.57 -8.94 7.13
CA GLY A 37 -15.90 -8.86 5.82
C GLY A 37 -15.68 -7.43 5.31
N LEU A 38 -15.98 -6.43 6.13
CA LEU A 38 -15.65 -5.03 5.90
C LEU A 38 -14.66 -4.56 6.96
N ALA A 39 -13.70 -3.75 6.53
CA ALA A 39 -12.72 -3.18 7.43
C ALA A 39 -13.12 -1.74 7.80
N TYR A 40 -13.21 -1.45 9.09
CA TYR A 40 -13.66 -0.14 9.58
C TYR A 40 -12.48 0.68 10.09
N ILE A 41 -12.35 1.89 9.55
CA ILE A 41 -11.44 2.91 10.08
C ILE A 41 -12.32 4.02 10.65
N SER A 42 -12.43 4.11 11.97
CA SER A 42 -13.22 5.15 12.62
C SER A 42 -12.33 6.28 13.13
N CYS A 43 -12.68 7.52 12.78
CA CYS A 43 -11.97 8.72 13.21
C CYS A 43 -12.93 9.72 13.88
N ASN A 44 -12.39 10.52 14.79
CA ASN A 44 -13.16 11.58 15.45
C ASN A 44 -12.57 12.94 15.06
N VAL A 45 -13.39 13.77 14.42
CA VAL A 45 -13.01 15.08 13.89
C VAL A 45 -13.81 16.19 14.59
N ARG A 46 -13.15 17.32 14.80
CA ARG A 46 -13.70 18.52 15.46
C ARG A 46 -14.05 19.60 14.45
N SER A 47 -13.33 19.65 13.34
CA SER A 47 -13.45 20.68 12.32
C SER A 47 -13.44 20.09 10.91
N TYR A 48 -13.98 20.84 9.96
CA TYR A 48 -13.83 20.57 8.53
C TYR A 48 -12.36 20.51 8.12
N HIS A 49 -11.55 21.38 8.70
CA HIS A 49 -10.11 21.46 8.44
C HIS A 49 -9.27 20.34 9.08
N ASP A 50 -9.90 19.48 9.87
CA ASP A 50 -9.23 18.26 10.33
C ASP A 50 -9.17 17.21 9.21
N ILE A 51 -10.01 17.35 8.17
CA ILE A 51 -10.10 16.45 7.02
C ILE A 51 -9.53 17.13 5.77
N ILE A 52 -9.98 18.36 5.52
CA ILE A 52 -9.57 19.17 4.37
C ILE A 52 -8.47 20.12 4.78
N ASP A 53 -7.48 20.33 3.93
CA ASP A 53 -6.36 21.19 4.25
C ASP A 53 -6.81 22.65 4.48
N ILE A 54 -6.13 23.37 5.38
CA ILE A 54 -6.43 24.79 5.66
C ILE A 54 -6.05 25.71 4.51
N TYR A 55 -5.15 25.26 3.64
CA TYR A 55 -4.67 25.98 2.46
C TYR A 55 -5.49 25.67 1.21
N SER A 56 -6.47 24.78 1.29
CA SER A 56 -7.42 24.50 0.21
C SER A 56 -8.24 25.73 -0.15
N VAL A 57 -8.55 25.85 -1.45
CA VAL A 57 -9.43 26.88 -2.00
C VAL A 57 -10.64 26.18 -2.61
N ASP A 58 -11.80 26.82 -2.60
CA ASP A 58 -13.03 26.26 -3.19
C ASP A 58 -12.78 25.78 -4.64
N GLY A 59 -13.05 24.50 -4.90
CA GLY A 59 -12.82 23.82 -6.18
C GLY A 59 -11.40 23.27 -6.39
N TYR A 60 -10.50 23.46 -5.43
CA TYR A 60 -9.16 22.88 -5.36
C TYR A 60 -8.89 22.38 -3.93
N GLU A 61 -9.83 21.61 -3.40
CA GLU A 61 -9.72 20.98 -2.10
C GLU A 61 -8.66 19.87 -2.10
N TRP A 62 -8.01 19.72 -0.96
CA TRP A 62 -6.98 18.71 -0.76
C TRP A 62 -7.14 18.10 0.62
N LEU A 63 -6.81 16.81 0.75
CA LEU A 63 -6.81 16.17 2.05
C LEU A 63 -5.72 16.74 2.95
N ASN A 64 -6.09 17.00 4.20
CA ASN A 64 -5.15 17.31 5.25
C ASN A 64 -4.15 16.13 5.38
N GLU A 65 -2.85 16.43 5.34
CA GLU A 65 -1.80 15.40 5.37
C GLU A 65 -1.86 14.51 6.62
N SER A 66 -2.22 15.09 7.77
CA SER A 66 -2.33 14.32 9.02
C SER A 66 -3.52 13.36 8.99
N PHE A 67 -4.61 13.76 8.34
CA PHE A 67 -5.78 12.92 8.14
C PHE A 67 -5.50 11.78 7.15
N ALA A 68 -4.91 12.11 6.00
CA ALA A 68 -4.51 11.11 5.01
C ALA A 68 -3.55 10.08 5.62
N ARG A 69 -2.52 10.54 6.35
CA ARG A 69 -1.57 9.66 7.06
C ARG A 69 -2.26 8.78 8.10
N PHE A 70 -3.25 9.30 8.82
CA PHE A 70 -4.01 8.50 9.79
C PHE A 70 -4.73 7.34 9.09
N ILE A 71 -5.41 7.58 7.98
CA ILE A 71 -6.11 6.54 7.21
C ILE A 71 -5.10 5.53 6.68
N GLU A 72 -4.03 5.99 6.03
CA GLU A 72 -3.01 5.13 5.43
C GLU A 72 -2.31 4.24 6.47
N THR A 73 -1.98 4.79 7.63
CA THR A 73 -1.34 4.02 8.71
C THR A 73 -2.28 2.95 9.25
N ASN A 74 -3.59 3.20 9.31
CA ASN A 74 -4.55 2.17 9.71
C ASN A 74 -4.76 1.13 8.60
N ALA A 75 -4.82 1.57 7.34
CA ALA A 75 -4.98 0.71 6.18
C ALA A 75 -3.81 -0.25 5.97
N GLU A 76 -2.58 0.13 6.34
CA GLU A 76 -1.40 -0.76 6.29
C GLU A 76 -1.64 -2.07 7.07
N TYR A 77 -2.48 -2.04 8.11
CA TYR A 77 -2.78 -3.22 8.89
C TYR A 77 -3.91 -4.08 8.32
N ILE A 78 -4.66 -3.56 7.35
CA ILE A 78 -5.85 -4.19 6.78
C ILE A 78 -5.46 -4.94 5.50
N PRO A 79 -5.70 -6.27 5.41
CA PRO A 79 -5.46 -7.02 4.18
C PRO A 79 -6.24 -6.43 3.00
N VAL A 80 -5.59 -6.34 1.85
CA VAL A 80 -6.09 -5.65 0.64
C VAL A 80 -7.36 -6.25 0.07
N GLU A 81 -7.70 -7.49 0.45
CA GLU A 81 -8.93 -8.17 0.03
C GLU A 81 -10.19 -7.64 0.73
N TYR A 82 -10.04 -6.90 1.83
CA TYR A 82 -11.17 -6.35 2.58
C TYR A 82 -11.43 -4.90 2.19
N PRO A 83 -12.65 -4.54 1.77
CA PRO A 83 -12.97 -3.16 1.48
C PRO A 83 -13.00 -2.32 2.77
N ILE A 84 -12.58 -1.06 2.65
CA ILE A 84 -12.47 -0.14 3.79
C ILE A 84 -13.68 0.78 3.85
N VAL A 85 -14.29 0.85 5.03
CA VAL A 85 -15.34 1.82 5.39
C VAL A 85 -14.73 2.84 6.36
N LEU A 86 -14.66 4.09 5.93
CA LEU A 86 -14.18 5.20 6.75
C LEU A 86 -15.34 5.83 7.51
N GLU A 87 -15.30 5.78 8.84
CA GLU A 87 -16.33 6.36 9.70
C GLU A 87 -15.87 7.67 10.32
N ILE A 88 -16.41 8.78 9.82
CA ILE A 88 -16.13 10.12 10.31
C ILE A 88 -17.13 10.48 11.41
N CYS A 89 -16.63 10.59 12.64
CA CYS A 89 -17.41 10.87 13.85
C CYS A 89 -17.14 12.26 14.44
N GLY A 90 -18.07 12.77 15.25
CA GLY A 90 -17.83 13.90 16.17
C GLY A 90 -18.53 15.21 15.82
N ARG A 91 -18.48 15.63 14.55
CA ARG A 91 -19.17 16.83 14.05
C ARG A 91 -20.22 16.48 13.00
N GLU A 92 -21.36 17.15 13.08
CA GLU A 92 -22.34 17.12 11.99
C GLU A 92 -21.88 18.06 10.85
N PHE A 93 -21.57 17.45 9.71
CA PHE A 93 -21.27 18.16 8.46
C PHE A 93 -22.55 18.42 7.67
N THR A 94 -22.60 19.56 6.98
CA THR A 94 -23.69 19.85 6.03
C THR A 94 -23.61 18.90 4.83
N GLN A 95 -24.70 18.75 4.07
CA GLN A 95 -24.67 17.89 2.87
C GLN A 95 -23.61 18.35 1.85
N GLN A 96 -23.43 19.66 1.69
CA GLN A 96 -22.41 20.21 0.81
C GLN A 96 -21.00 19.87 1.32
N GLN A 97 -20.73 20.02 2.62
CA GLN A 97 -19.43 19.61 3.19
C GLN A 97 -19.16 18.12 3.03
N LYS A 98 -20.18 17.27 3.23
CA LYS A 98 -20.05 15.83 3.03
C LYS A 98 -19.74 15.46 1.58
N ALA A 99 -20.36 16.16 0.62
CA ALA A 99 -20.07 15.96 -0.80
C ALA A 99 -18.60 16.30 -1.11
N VAL A 100 -18.13 17.48 -0.69
CA VAL A 100 -16.74 17.90 -0.90
C VAL A 100 -15.75 16.97 -0.21
N ILE A 101 -16.02 16.54 1.04
CA ILE A 101 -15.17 15.59 1.75
C ILE A 101 -15.09 14.25 1.00
N ASN A 102 -16.22 13.71 0.56
CA ASN A 102 -16.25 12.44 -0.16
C ASN A 102 -15.47 12.53 -1.48
N GLU A 103 -15.72 13.58 -2.27
CA GLU A 103 -15.03 13.84 -3.53
C GLU A 103 -13.52 13.99 -3.31
N THR A 104 -13.11 14.83 -2.35
CA THR A 104 -11.68 15.04 -2.04
C THR A 104 -10.98 13.76 -1.58
N ILE A 105 -11.67 12.89 -0.81
CA ILE A 105 -11.12 11.60 -0.38
C ILE A 105 -10.91 10.68 -1.58
N HIS A 106 -11.91 10.56 -2.46
CA HIS A 106 -11.81 9.73 -3.65
C HIS A 106 -10.73 10.25 -4.60
N ASP A 107 -10.76 11.54 -4.94
CA ASP A 107 -9.78 12.16 -5.85
C ASP A 107 -8.33 11.96 -5.36
N TYR A 108 -8.10 12.14 -4.05
CA TYR A 108 -6.77 11.97 -3.46
C TYR A 108 -6.26 10.53 -3.63
N TYR A 109 -7.09 9.53 -3.33
CA TYR A 109 -6.67 8.13 -3.42
C TYR A 109 -6.71 7.57 -4.85
N GLU A 110 -7.56 8.08 -5.72
CA GLU A 110 -7.51 7.80 -7.16
C GLU A 110 -6.22 8.32 -7.79
N LEU A 111 -5.78 9.53 -7.41
CA LEU A 111 -4.50 10.06 -7.88
C LEU A 111 -3.34 9.18 -7.42
N LYS A 112 -3.36 8.74 -6.15
CA LYS A 112 -2.36 7.82 -5.60
C LYS A 112 -2.37 6.47 -6.32
N LEU A 113 -3.55 5.95 -6.68
CA LEU A 113 -3.67 4.76 -7.52
C LEU A 113 -3.07 4.99 -8.92
N GLY A 114 -3.33 6.15 -9.53
CA GLY A 114 -2.75 6.57 -10.79
C GLY A 114 -1.22 6.55 -10.77
N ASP A 115 -0.61 7.11 -9.72
CA ASP A 115 0.85 7.08 -9.53
C ASP A 115 1.39 5.64 -9.53
N LYS A 116 0.74 4.73 -8.79
CA LYS A 116 1.14 3.31 -8.75
C LYS A 116 0.94 2.58 -10.08
N GLN A 117 -0.06 2.98 -10.87
CA GLN A 117 -0.22 2.47 -12.22
C GLN A 117 0.92 2.93 -13.14
N ILE A 118 1.35 4.19 -13.03
CA ILE A 118 2.49 4.72 -13.77
C ILE A 118 3.78 4.01 -13.37
N ASP A 119 4.00 3.74 -12.08
CA ASP A 119 5.17 3.00 -11.62
C ASP A 119 5.26 1.59 -12.24
N LEU A 120 4.14 0.87 -12.33
CA LEU A 120 4.07 -0.43 -13.01
C LEU A 120 4.35 -0.33 -14.52
N GLN A 121 3.89 0.74 -15.17
CA GLN A 121 4.21 0.99 -16.58
C GLN A 121 5.69 1.29 -16.77
N ASN A 122 6.28 2.09 -15.88
CA ASN A 122 7.71 2.40 -15.87
C ASN A 122 8.55 1.14 -15.65
N ASN A 123 8.20 0.28 -14.69
CA ASN A 123 8.82 -1.02 -14.49
C ASN A 123 8.76 -1.89 -15.77
N THR A 124 7.61 -1.90 -16.45
CA THR A 124 7.46 -2.63 -17.71
C THR A 124 8.39 -2.08 -18.80
N SER A 125 8.49 -0.75 -18.91
CA SER A 125 9.41 -0.08 -19.84
C SER A 125 10.88 -0.41 -19.54
N GLN A 126 11.26 -0.44 -18.27
CA GLN A 126 12.59 -0.86 -17.83
C GLN A 126 12.87 -2.31 -18.21
N ILE A 127 11.95 -3.24 -17.93
CA ILE A 127 12.08 -4.66 -18.33
C ILE A 127 12.33 -4.79 -19.84
N ILE A 128 11.55 -4.09 -20.67
CA ILE A 128 11.71 -4.10 -22.13
C ILE A 128 13.09 -3.55 -22.53
N THR A 129 13.53 -2.46 -21.89
CA THR A 129 14.83 -1.82 -22.17
C THR A 129 15.99 -2.76 -21.85
N PHE A 130 15.97 -3.40 -20.67
CA PHE A 130 16.98 -4.37 -20.25
C PHE A 130 16.98 -5.62 -21.15
N LEU A 131 15.80 -6.11 -21.55
CA LEU A 131 15.69 -7.21 -22.50
C LEU A 131 16.29 -6.85 -23.86
N ALA A 132 16.02 -5.65 -24.37
CA ALA A 132 16.57 -5.19 -25.65
C ALA A 132 18.11 -5.11 -25.58
N ILE A 133 18.65 -4.57 -24.49
CA ILE A 133 20.10 -4.52 -24.25
C ILE A 133 20.70 -5.93 -24.20
N GLY A 134 20.05 -6.87 -23.50
CA GLY A 134 20.48 -8.26 -23.44
C GLY A 134 20.53 -8.94 -24.82
N VAL A 135 19.52 -8.70 -25.67
CA VAL A 135 19.50 -9.17 -27.07
C VAL A 135 20.66 -8.58 -27.86
N VAL A 136 20.91 -7.27 -27.75
CA VAL A 136 22.03 -6.60 -28.43
C VAL A 136 23.37 -7.20 -28.03
N PHE A 137 23.64 -7.38 -26.73
CA PHE A 137 24.88 -8.00 -26.27
C PHE A 137 25.05 -9.44 -26.75
N THR A 138 23.95 -10.21 -26.80
CA THR A 138 23.97 -11.58 -27.33
C THR A 138 24.35 -11.60 -28.81
N LEU A 139 23.81 -10.68 -29.61
CA LEU A 139 24.18 -10.53 -31.03
C LEU A 139 25.64 -10.12 -31.20
N ILE A 140 26.15 -9.21 -30.35
CA ILE A 140 27.56 -8.82 -30.36
C ILE A 140 28.46 -10.02 -30.04
N MET A 141 28.14 -10.83 -29.03
CA MET A 141 28.90 -12.04 -28.71
C MET A 141 28.94 -13.00 -29.90
N MET A 142 27.80 -13.23 -30.57
CA MET A 142 27.74 -14.09 -31.76
C MET A 142 28.63 -13.56 -32.89
N ALA A 143 28.62 -12.25 -33.15
CA ALA A 143 29.47 -11.62 -34.15
C ALA A 143 30.97 -11.77 -33.83
N LEU A 144 31.36 -11.56 -32.56
CA LEU A 144 32.74 -11.72 -32.11
C LEU A 144 33.25 -13.15 -32.25
N GLN A 145 32.39 -14.15 -32.00
CA GLN A 145 32.73 -15.56 -32.22
C GLN A 145 32.99 -15.86 -33.70
N ILE A 146 32.17 -15.32 -34.61
CA ILE A 146 32.37 -15.49 -36.06
C ILE A 146 33.72 -14.88 -36.50
N TRP A 147 34.10 -13.74 -35.94
CA TRP A 147 35.36 -13.05 -36.26
C TRP A 147 36.58 -13.58 -35.52
N LYS A 148 36.43 -14.61 -34.67
CA LYS A 148 37.51 -15.16 -33.82
C LYS A 148 38.24 -14.06 -33.05
N ALA A 149 37.47 -13.11 -32.51
CA ALA A 149 38.01 -12.02 -31.69
C ALA A 149 38.69 -12.56 -30.42
N ASP A 150 39.55 -11.72 -29.83
CA ASP A 150 40.33 -12.04 -28.62
C ASP A 150 39.42 -12.51 -27.45
N SER A 151 39.88 -13.53 -26.72
CA SER A 151 39.20 -14.11 -25.55
C SER A 151 38.88 -13.06 -24.48
N PHE A 152 39.74 -12.05 -24.33
CA PHE A 152 39.58 -11.02 -23.30
C PHE A 152 38.29 -10.20 -23.47
N VAL A 153 37.97 -9.77 -24.71
CA VAL A 153 36.75 -8.97 -24.98
C VAL A 153 35.50 -9.82 -24.75
N ASN A 154 35.55 -11.10 -25.12
CA ASN A 154 34.45 -12.03 -24.91
C ASN A 154 34.17 -12.22 -23.40
N GLU A 155 35.20 -12.38 -22.58
CA GLU A 155 35.05 -12.50 -21.11
C GLU A 155 34.40 -11.25 -20.49
N MET A 156 34.81 -10.05 -20.92
CA MET A 156 34.18 -8.81 -20.45
C MET A 156 32.68 -8.74 -20.78
N ILE A 157 32.31 -9.13 -22.00
CA ILE A 157 30.90 -9.10 -22.42
C ILE A 157 30.08 -10.15 -21.65
N VAL A 158 30.65 -11.34 -21.39
CA VAL A 158 29.98 -12.37 -20.58
C VAL A 158 29.65 -11.83 -19.18
N ILE A 159 30.57 -11.10 -18.54
CA ILE A 159 30.32 -10.48 -17.22
C ILE A 159 29.20 -9.44 -17.31
N LEU A 160 29.20 -8.60 -18.35
CA LEU A 160 28.13 -7.62 -18.56
C LEU A 160 26.78 -8.31 -18.75
N VAL A 161 26.70 -9.31 -19.62
CA VAL A 161 25.47 -10.07 -19.87
C VAL A 161 24.95 -10.71 -18.59
N TRP A 162 25.84 -11.33 -17.79
CA TRP A 162 25.47 -11.87 -16.49
C TRP A 162 24.89 -10.81 -15.55
N PHE A 163 25.52 -9.63 -15.46
CA PHE A 163 25.01 -8.51 -14.67
C PHE A 163 23.62 -8.06 -15.14
N PHE A 164 23.43 -7.87 -16.45
CA PHE A 164 22.14 -7.46 -17.02
C PHE A 164 21.04 -8.50 -16.82
N ILE A 165 21.37 -9.80 -16.87
CA ILE A 165 20.41 -10.87 -16.56
C ILE A 165 19.96 -10.76 -15.10
N TRP A 166 20.90 -10.54 -14.17
CA TRP A 166 20.55 -10.41 -12.76
C TRP A 166 19.65 -9.20 -12.49
N GLU A 167 19.96 -8.06 -13.10
CA GLU A 167 19.14 -6.84 -12.99
C GLU A 167 17.74 -7.05 -13.57
N LEU A 168 17.64 -7.70 -14.73
CA LEU A 168 16.36 -8.04 -15.35
C LEU A 168 15.53 -8.99 -14.46
N CYS A 169 16.16 -9.99 -13.84
CA CYS A 169 15.49 -10.84 -12.85
C CYS A 169 15.00 -10.03 -11.65
N GLY A 170 15.78 -9.06 -11.18
CA GLY A 170 15.41 -8.05 -10.18
C GLY A 170 14.06 -7.41 -10.50
N LEU A 171 14.02 -6.73 -11.65
CA LEU A 171 12.85 -5.99 -12.13
C LEU A 171 11.58 -6.85 -12.29
N ILE A 172 11.74 -8.09 -12.76
CA ILE A 172 10.60 -8.98 -13.07
C ILE A 172 10.03 -9.64 -11.81
N PHE A 173 10.89 -10.13 -10.92
CA PHE A 173 10.47 -10.99 -9.81
C PHE A 173 10.30 -10.27 -8.49
N PHE A 174 11.08 -9.23 -8.22
CA PHE A 174 11.03 -8.49 -6.95
C PHE A 174 10.21 -7.22 -7.16
N ASP A 175 10.73 -6.24 -7.90
CA ASP A 175 10.13 -4.92 -8.05
C ASP A 175 8.69 -4.98 -8.57
N ARG A 176 8.42 -5.84 -9.56
CA ARG A 176 7.07 -5.95 -10.13
C ARG A 176 6.04 -6.49 -9.16
N ASN A 177 6.43 -7.37 -8.23
CA ASN A 177 5.51 -7.91 -7.24
C ASN A 177 5.20 -6.85 -6.19
N ASP A 178 6.22 -6.19 -5.67
CA ASP A 178 6.07 -5.09 -4.71
C ASP A 178 5.18 -3.97 -5.29
N LEU A 179 5.40 -3.60 -6.56
CA LEU A 179 4.57 -2.60 -7.26
C LEU A 179 3.11 -3.04 -7.46
N LYS A 180 2.84 -4.35 -7.61
CA LYS A 180 1.47 -4.85 -7.69
C LYS A 180 0.77 -4.80 -6.35
N GLU A 181 1.47 -5.15 -5.27
CA GLU A 181 0.96 -5.04 -3.91
C GLU A 181 0.65 -3.59 -3.56
N ASP A 182 1.58 -2.67 -3.85
CA ASP A 182 1.38 -1.21 -3.73
C ASP A 182 0.16 -0.72 -4.50
N LYS A 183 -0.02 -1.18 -5.75
CA LYS A 183 -1.19 -0.84 -6.56
C LYS A 183 -2.48 -1.36 -5.92
N MET A 184 -2.49 -2.60 -5.40
CA MET A 184 -3.66 -3.17 -4.75
C MET A 184 -4.03 -2.41 -3.48
N ALA A 185 -3.05 -2.04 -2.66
CA ALA A 185 -3.27 -1.21 -1.47
C ALA A 185 -3.80 0.19 -1.85
N ALA A 186 -3.25 0.82 -2.88
CA ALA A 186 -3.76 2.10 -3.38
C ALA A 186 -5.20 1.97 -3.93
N ALA A 187 -5.51 0.87 -4.64
CA ALA A 187 -6.85 0.61 -5.14
C ALA A 187 -7.87 0.41 -4.02
N GLN A 188 -7.50 -0.31 -2.96
CA GLN A 188 -8.32 -0.47 -1.77
C GLN A 188 -8.67 0.88 -1.15
N LEU A 189 -7.69 1.79 -1.02
CA LEU A 189 -7.92 3.15 -0.53
C LEU A 189 -8.79 3.99 -1.46
N ALA A 190 -8.62 3.86 -2.78
CA ALA A 190 -9.45 4.55 -3.77
C ALA A 190 -10.93 4.11 -3.71
N SER A 191 -11.16 2.84 -3.35
CA SER A 191 -12.50 2.25 -3.17
C SER A 191 -13.12 2.48 -1.77
N ILE A 192 -12.55 3.38 -0.96
CA ILE A 192 -13.06 3.65 0.40
C ILE A 192 -14.51 4.15 0.33
N THR A 193 -15.37 3.57 1.16
CA THR A 193 -16.72 4.09 1.38
C THR A 193 -16.76 4.97 2.63
N VAL A 194 -17.18 6.23 2.50
CA VAL A 194 -17.24 7.18 3.62
C VAL A 194 -18.62 7.17 4.29
N ARG A 195 -18.64 7.03 5.62
CA ARG A 195 -19.84 7.11 6.47
C ARG A 195 -19.69 8.19 7.54
N TYR A 196 -20.79 8.85 7.87
CA TYR A 196 -20.83 9.90 8.89
C TYR A 196 -21.68 9.46 10.08
N LYS A 197 -21.12 9.50 11.29
CA LYS A 197 -21.82 9.18 12.54
C LYS A 197 -21.70 10.35 13.53
N VAL A 198 -22.72 10.57 14.36
CA VAL A 198 -22.68 11.65 15.38
C VAL A 198 -21.79 11.25 16.56
N GLN A 199 -21.85 9.99 16.97
CA GLN A 199 -21.01 9.43 18.02
C GLN A 199 -20.38 8.12 17.54
N PHE A 200 -19.14 7.88 17.95
CA PHE A 200 -18.52 6.58 17.78
C PHE A 200 -19.33 5.56 18.58
N THR A 201 -19.90 4.59 17.88
CA THR A 201 -20.65 3.49 18.48
C THR A 201 -20.10 2.21 17.86
N ASP A 202 -19.63 1.31 18.72
CA ASP A 202 -19.10 -0.01 18.37
C ASP A 202 -20.29 -0.95 18.06
N THR A 203 -21.06 -0.60 17.04
CA THR A 203 -22.25 -1.33 16.63
C THR A 203 -22.10 -1.84 15.21
N THR A 204 -22.24 -3.16 15.09
CA THR A 204 -22.23 -3.92 13.84
C THR A 204 -23.26 -3.41 12.84
N VAL A 205 -22.83 -3.21 11.60
CA VAL A 205 -23.68 -2.76 10.49
C VAL A 205 -24.78 -3.79 10.18
N THR A 206 -26.00 -3.35 9.89
CA THR A 206 -27.11 -4.25 9.49
C THR A 206 -26.88 -4.88 8.11
N GLU A 207 -27.25 -6.14 7.91
CA GLU A 207 -27.09 -6.89 6.64
C GLU A 207 -27.50 -6.11 5.38
N LYS A 208 -28.64 -5.41 5.45
CA LYS A 208 -29.18 -4.64 4.32
C LYS A 208 -28.32 -3.43 3.93
N GLU A 209 -27.52 -2.92 4.85
CA GLU A 209 -26.56 -1.85 4.57
C GLU A 209 -25.22 -2.39 4.06
N LYS A 210 -24.89 -3.65 4.35
CA LYS A 210 -23.70 -4.33 3.83
C LYS A 210 -23.84 -4.59 2.34
N GLU A 211 -24.99 -5.14 1.92
CA GLU A 211 -25.30 -5.38 0.50
C GLU A 211 -25.13 -4.11 -0.33
N ARG A 212 -25.59 -2.96 0.18
CA ARG A 212 -25.41 -1.68 -0.51
C ARG A 212 -23.96 -1.23 -0.63
N ILE A 213 -23.11 -1.53 0.37
CA ILE A 213 -21.68 -1.20 0.28
C ILE A 213 -21.04 -2.05 -0.82
N TYR A 214 -21.28 -3.37 -0.81
CA TYR A 214 -20.75 -4.25 -1.84
C TYR A 214 -21.22 -3.85 -3.24
N GLU A 215 -22.51 -3.53 -3.42
CA GLU A 215 -23.04 -3.02 -4.69
C GLU A 215 -22.36 -1.72 -5.14
N SER A 216 -22.14 -0.75 -4.22
CA SER A 216 -21.47 0.51 -4.57
C SER A 216 -20.00 0.33 -4.96
N ILE A 217 -19.33 -0.68 -4.38
CA ILE A 217 -17.93 -1.00 -4.70
C ILE A 217 -17.85 -1.72 -6.05
N GLU A 218 -18.80 -2.62 -6.34
CA GLU A 218 -18.88 -3.28 -7.67
C GLU A 218 -19.22 -2.30 -8.79
N GLU A 219 -20.05 -1.28 -8.55
CA GLU A 219 -20.37 -0.25 -9.57
C GLU A 219 -19.19 0.69 -9.88
N GLN A 220 -18.23 0.82 -8.96
CA GLN A 220 -17.05 1.68 -9.10
C GLN A 220 -15.80 0.94 -9.63
N ALA A 221 -15.83 -0.40 -9.66
CA ALA A 221 -14.73 -1.25 -10.14
C ALA A 221 -14.77 -1.48 -11.67
#